data_AF-A0A5C3LB85-F1
#
_entry.id   AF-A0A5C3LB85-F1
#
_cell.length_a   1.000
_cell.length_b   1.000
_cell.length_c   1.000
_cell.angle_alpha   90.00
_cell.angle_beta   90.00
_cell.angle_gamma   90.00
#
_symmetry.space_group_name_H-M   'P 1'
#
loop_
_entity.id
_entity.type
_entity.pdbx_description
1 polymer ?
#
loop_
_entity_poly.entity_id
_entity_poly.type
_entity_poly.pdbx_seq_one_letter_code
_entity_poly.pdbx_strand_id
1 'polypeptide(L)'
;MSVKPAFENFRRELDESNDRRERLIKASRDITNLSKKTIFLLHRLMLDEDSAAKQQQCTGSTSNGLDDRALALNASKQGYLRLREVQELYAGLRHELGKELFWRHERQVSPGLQEYIEALSFAHYLEHGTLISYGEVQKSLSDSDGVPYFPLTVSDYLLGLSDLTGELMRYAISGLARKGGRKRAVDVCVFVRNCKADFERYTPYIRELRKKQAVTSSSLEKIEDAVYAIFLRSSEYDIPPDMLDDIVAQSISSLSVHPDNRRDHRVQGSIRTLGFESRDMSGDEDGF
;
A
#
# COMPACT_ATOMS: atom_id res chain seq x y z
N MET A 1 -49.41 -18.27 -6.95
CA MET A 1 -48.30 -18.04 -7.90
C MET A 1 -47.64 -19.37 -8.21
N SER A 2 -47.35 -19.66 -9.48
CA SER A 2 -46.58 -20.86 -9.83
C SER A 2 -45.16 -20.72 -9.28
N VAL A 3 -44.65 -21.78 -8.64
CA VAL A 3 -43.32 -21.78 -8.00
C VAL A 3 -42.21 -21.67 -9.04
N LYS A 4 -42.39 -22.28 -10.21
CA LYS A 4 -41.35 -22.35 -11.25
C LYS A 4 -40.90 -20.95 -11.79
N PRO A 5 -41.81 -20.03 -12.18
CA PRO A 5 -41.43 -18.66 -12.55
C PRO A 5 -40.70 -17.89 -11.44
N ALA A 6 -41.04 -18.13 -10.16
CA ALA A 6 -40.35 -17.50 -9.05
C ALA A 6 -38.90 -17.96 -8.93
N PHE A 7 -38.64 -19.27 -9.07
CA PHE A 7 -37.28 -19.81 -9.09
C PHE A 7 -36.48 -19.38 -10.32
N GLU A 8 -37.11 -19.22 -11.48
CA GLU A 8 -36.45 -18.68 -12.67
C GLU A 8 -36.00 -17.22 -12.48
N ASN A 9 -36.80 -16.41 -11.78
CA ASN A 9 -36.42 -15.05 -11.41
C ASN A 9 -35.28 -15.05 -10.38
N PHE A 10 -35.36 -15.86 -9.32
CA PHE A 10 -34.28 -15.97 -8.34
C PHE A 10 -32.96 -16.42 -8.97
N ARG A 11 -33.00 -17.35 -9.92
CA ARG A 11 -31.80 -17.76 -10.67
C ARG A 11 -31.19 -16.57 -11.41
N ARG A 12 -32.00 -15.79 -12.13
CA ARG A 12 -31.52 -14.62 -12.87
C ARG A 12 -30.88 -13.58 -11.96
N GLU A 13 -31.48 -13.30 -10.81
CA GLU A 13 -30.93 -12.37 -9.82
C GLU A 13 -29.60 -12.86 -9.22
N LEU A 14 -29.49 -14.16 -8.93
CA LEU A 14 -28.26 -14.77 -8.43
C LEU A 14 -27.14 -14.74 -9.47
N ASP A 15 -27.46 -15.05 -10.73
CA ASP A 15 -26.50 -15.02 -11.83
C ASP A 15 -25.96 -13.60 -12.03
N GLU A 16 -26.84 -12.58 -12.08
CA GLU A 16 -26.40 -11.19 -12.19
C GLU A 16 -25.55 -10.74 -11.00
N SER A 17 -25.93 -11.15 -9.78
CA SER A 17 -25.15 -10.86 -8.56
C SER A 17 -23.77 -11.51 -8.59
N ASN A 18 -23.65 -12.73 -9.13
CA ASN A 18 -22.38 -13.44 -9.25
C ASN A 18 -21.49 -12.79 -10.31
N ASP A 19 -22.05 -12.47 -11.48
CA ASP A 19 -21.33 -11.80 -12.57
C ASP A 19 -20.77 -10.45 -12.12
N ARG A 20 -21.58 -9.67 -11.37
CA ARG A 20 -21.14 -8.41 -10.78
C ARG A 20 -20.01 -8.62 -9.78
N ARG A 21 -20.15 -9.59 -8.87
CA ARG A 21 -19.10 -9.92 -7.91
C ARG A 21 -17.79 -10.26 -8.61
N GLU A 22 -17.82 -11.01 -9.71
CA GLU A 22 -16.62 -11.33 -10.48
C GLU A 22 -15.99 -10.11 -11.15
N ARG A 23 -16.79 -9.21 -11.73
CA ARG A 23 -16.29 -7.95 -12.31
C ARG A 23 -15.61 -7.08 -11.26
N LEU A 24 -16.22 -6.93 -10.08
CA LEU A 24 -15.64 -6.19 -8.96
C LEU A 24 -14.33 -6.81 -8.47
N ILE A 25 -14.24 -8.14 -8.39
CA ILE A 25 -12.99 -8.82 -8.01
C ILE A 25 -11.89 -8.57 -9.03
N LYS A 26 -12.21 -8.61 -10.33
CA LYS A 26 -11.24 -8.34 -11.41
C LYS A 26 -10.74 -6.90 -11.32
N ALA A 27 -11.65 -5.93 -11.25
CA ALA A 27 -11.30 -4.52 -11.14
C ALA A 27 -10.49 -4.22 -9.86
N SER A 28 -10.86 -4.80 -8.72
CA SER A 28 -10.10 -4.63 -7.48
C SER A 28 -8.67 -5.15 -7.60
N ARG A 29 -8.43 -6.25 -8.33
CA ARG A 29 -7.07 -6.77 -8.57
C ARG A 29 -6.25 -5.82 -9.45
N ASP A 30 -6.87 -5.28 -10.49
CA ASP A 30 -6.21 -4.32 -11.38
C ASP A 30 -5.83 -3.03 -10.63
N ILE A 31 -6.74 -2.54 -9.79
CA ILE A 31 -6.51 -1.39 -8.90
C ILE A 31 -5.36 -1.66 -7.93
N THR A 32 -5.35 -2.81 -7.26
CA THR A 32 -4.22 -3.21 -6.40
C THR A 32 -2.91 -3.21 -7.18
N ASN A 33 -2.89 -3.80 -8.39
CA ASN A 33 -1.68 -3.89 -9.19
C ASN A 33 -1.15 -2.51 -9.62
N LEU A 34 -2.03 -1.61 -10.05
CA LEU A 34 -1.66 -0.24 -10.43
C LEU A 34 -1.19 0.59 -9.23
N SER A 35 -1.85 0.43 -8.08
CA SER A 35 -1.46 1.12 -6.84
C SER A 35 -0.08 0.66 -6.37
N LYS A 36 0.21 -0.65 -6.39
CA LYS A 36 1.56 -1.19 -6.14
C LYS A 36 2.60 -0.64 -7.08
N LYS A 37 2.33 -0.66 -8.39
CA LYS A 37 3.25 -0.09 -9.38
C LYS A 37 3.54 1.38 -9.09
N THR A 38 2.54 2.12 -8.60
CA THR A 38 2.72 3.52 -8.19
C THR A 38 3.61 3.63 -6.96
N ILE A 39 3.40 2.81 -5.92
CA ILE A 39 4.27 2.77 -4.73
C ILE A 39 5.73 2.49 -5.13
N PHE A 40 5.97 1.47 -5.97
CA PHE A 40 7.31 1.17 -6.47
C PHE A 40 7.90 2.31 -7.30
N LEU A 41 7.08 2.99 -8.11
CA LEU A 41 7.52 4.17 -8.86
C LEU A 41 7.95 5.30 -7.92
N LEU A 42 7.17 5.58 -6.88
CA LEU A 42 7.47 6.62 -5.88
C LEU A 42 8.79 6.32 -5.16
N HIS A 43 8.97 5.08 -4.69
CA HIS A 43 10.25 4.65 -4.11
C HIS A 43 11.39 4.84 -5.08
N ARG A 44 11.25 4.37 -6.32
CA ARG A 44 12.31 4.48 -7.32
C ARG A 44 12.68 5.94 -7.61
N LEU A 45 11.70 6.83 -7.77
CA LEU A 45 11.97 8.25 -8.04
C LEU A 45 12.65 8.93 -6.85
N MET A 46 12.26 8.57 -5.63
CA MET A 46 12.89 9.10 -4.43
C MET A 46 14.24 8.46 -4.09
N LEU A 47 14.49 7.26 -4.63
CA LEU A 47 15.61 6.43 -4.24
C LEU A 47 16.56 6.05 -5.39
N ASP A 48 16.45 6.57 -6.60
CA ASP A 48 17.46 6.35 -7.66
C ASP A 48 18.39 7.56 -7.79
N GLU A 49 19.71 7.31 -7.79
CA GLU A 49 20.74 8.35 -7.93
C GLU A 49 20.69 9.04 -9.30
N ASP A 50 20.32 8.30 -10.35
CA ASP A 50 20.08 8.83 -11.69
C ASP A 50 18.92 9.84 -11.73
N SER A 51 17.93 9.69 -10.84
CA SER A 51 16.79 10.61 -10.75
C SER A 51 17.21 11.94 -10.12
N ALA A 52 18.10 11.90 -9.11
CA ALA A 52 18.70 13.08 -8.52
C ALA A 52 19.66 13.79 -9.50
N ALA A 53 20.51 13.03 -10.20
CA ALA A 53 21.49 13.57 -11.16
C ALA A 53 20.84 14.26 -12.37
N LYS A 54 19.75 13.69 -12.92
CA LYS A 54 18.98 14.33 -14.01
C LYS A 54 18.33 15.65 -13.58
N GLN A 55 17.92 15.76 -12.33
CA GLN A 55 17.30 16.97 -11.79
C GLN A 55 18.33 18.08 -11.55
N GLN A 56 19.54 17.69 -11.11
CA GLN A 56 20.66 18.60 -10.87
C GLN A 56 21.21 19.22 -12.17
N GLN A 57 21.20 18.47 -13.28
CA GLN A 57 21.54 19.00 -14.61
C GLN A 57 20.55 20.07 -15.11
N CYS A 58 19.27 19.98 -14.76
CA CYS A 58 18.25 20.93 -15.21
C CYS A 58 18.18 22.21 -14.38
N THR A 59 18.60 22.19 -13.10
CA THR A 59 18.36 23.30 -12.16
C THR A 59 19.60 24.13 -11.81
N GLY A 60 20.81 23.67 -12.17
CA GLY A 60 22.04 24.46 -12.08
C GLY A 60 22.38 25.06 -10.71
N SER A 61 21.76 24.57 -9.63
CA SER A 61 21.76 25.24 -8.32
C SER A 61 22.31 24.34 -7.21
N THR A 62 23.44 24.76 -6.62
CA THR A 62 24.13 24.11 -5.50
C THR A 62 23.49 24.46 -4.16
N SER A 63 22.21 24.14 -3.94
CA SER A 63 21.55 24.38 -2.65
C SER A 63 20.88 23.11 -2.10
N ASN A 64 21.53 22.57 -1.07
CA ASN A 64 21.42 21.20 -0.53
C ASN A 64 20.04 20.77 0.02
N GLY A 65 19.03 21.65 0.10
CA GLY A 65 17.68 21.32 0.61
C GLY A 65 16.55 21.52 -0.41
N LEU A 66 16.81 22.28 -1.48
CA LEU A 66 15.83 22.53 -2.54
C LEU A 66 15.71 21.33 -3.49
N ASP A 67 16.76 20.51 -3.59
CA ASP A 67 16.82 19.35 -4.48
C ASP A 67 15.90 18.21 -4.01
N ASP A 68 15.96 17.83 -2.72
CA ASP A 68 15.10 16.79 -2.13
C ASP A 68 13.60 17.14 -2.21
N ARG A 69 13.27 18.42 -1.99
CA ARG A 69 11.88 18.92 -2.08
C ARG A 69 11.39 18.88 -3.53
N ALA A 70 12.22 19.29 -4.48
CA ALA A 70 11.89 19.27 -5.90
C ALA A 70 11.75 17.83 -6.43
N LEU A 71 12.59 16.90 -5.93
CA LEU A 71 12.48 15.48 -6.23
C LEU A 71 11.16 14.91 -5.69
N ALA A 72 10.82 15.22 -4.45
CA ALA A 72 9.56 14.78 -3.85
C ALA A 72 8.33 15.33 -4.58
N LEU A 73 8.36 16.60 -5.00
CA LEU A 73 7.30 17.21 -5.84
C LEU A 73 7.19 16.50 -7.20
N ASN A 74 8.31 16.19 -7.85
CA ASN A 74 8.30 15.45 -9.11
C ASN A 74 7.73 14.04 -8.93
N ALA A 75 8.23 13.30 -7.93
CA ALA A 75 7.78 11.96 -7.61
C ALA A 75 6.27 11.93 -7.33
N SER A 76 5.79 12.84 -6.49
CA SER A 76 4.37 12.94 -6.14
C SER A 76 3.51 13.27 -7.35
N LYS A 77 3.95 14.22 -8.19
CA LYS A 77 3.28 14.53 -9.46
C LYS A 77 3.18 13.30 -10.36
N GLN A 78 4.25 12.54 -10.54
CA GLN A 78 4.23 11.30 -11.32
C GLN A 78 3.31 10.24 -10.69
N GLY A 79 3.32 10.13 -9.37
CA GLY A 79 2.42 9.27 -8.61
C GLY A 79 0.96 9.61 -8.86
N TYR A 80 0.57 10.88 -8.71
CA TYR A 80 -0.79 11.34 -8.98
C TYR A 80 -1.22 11.10 -10.43
N LEU A 81 -0.33 11.30 -11.40
CA LEU A 81 -0.63 11.01 -12.81
C LEU A 81 -1.00 9.55 -13.02
N ARG A 82 -0.31 8.61 -12.36
CA ARG A 82 -0.61 7.16 -12.40
C ARG A 82 -1.86 6.81 -11.63
N LEU A 83 -2.11 7.46 -10.49
CA LEU A 83 -3.31 7.24 -9.69
C LEU A 83 -4.59 7.70 -10.40
N ARG A 84 -4.50 8.57 -11.42
CA ARG A 84 -5.66 8.87 -12.27
C ARG A 84 -6.18 7.64 -13.00
N GLU A 85 -5.31 6.73 -13.45
CA GLU A 85 -5.73 5.46 -14.07
C GLU A 85 -6.58 4.63 -13.08
N VAL A 86 -6.21 4.64 -11.79
CA VAL A 86 -6.98 3.98 -10.73
C VAL A 86 -8.33 4.68 -10.46
N GLN A 87 -8.34 6.00 -10.47
CA GLN A 87 -9.56 6.79 -10.30
C GLN A 87 -10.54 6.57 -11.44
N GLU A 88 -10.05 6.45 -12.67
CA GLU A 88 -10.85 6.12 -13.86
C GLU A 88 -11.49 4.72 -13.75
N LEU A 89 -10.75 3.73 -13.22
CA LEU A 89 -11.32 2.41 -12.93
C LEU A 89 -12.45 2.50 -11.91
N TYR A 90 -12.27 3.25 -10.81
CA TYR A 90 -13.35 3.46 -9.83
C TYR A 90 -14.54 4.21 -10.39
N ALA A 91 -14.31 5.20 -11.25
CA ALA A 91 -15.37 5.92 -11.94
C ALA A 91 -16.21 4.96 -12.82
N GLY A 92 -15.55 4.03 -13.52
CA GLY A 92 -16.21 2.98 -14.29
C GLY A 92 -17.04 2.00 -13.43
N LEU A 93 -16.68 1.82 -12.16
CA LEU A 93 -17.42 0.97 -11.21
C LEU A 93 -18.59 1.67 -10.52
N ARG A 94 -18.82 2.98 -10.75
CA ARG A 94 -19.86 3.77 -10.08
C ARG A 94 -21.23 3.09 -10.08
N HIS A 95 -21.65 2.52 -11.21
CA HIS A 95 -22.95 1.85 -11.33
C HIS A 95 -22.99 0.50 -10.63
N GLU A 96 -21.86 -0.20 -10.52
CA GLU A 96 -21.76 -1.47 -9.81
C GLU A 96 -21.73 -1.29 -8.29
N LEU A 97 -21.28 -0.12 -7.82
CA LEU A 97 -21.11 0.22 -6.40
C LEU A 97 -22.12 1.26 -5.90
N GLY A 98 -23.09 1.68 -6.71
CA GLY A 98 -24.04 2.72 -6.31
C GLY A 98 -25.00 2.28 -5.18
N LYS A 99 -25.25 3.18 -4.23
CA LYS A 99 -26.25 3.02 -3.15
C LYS A 99 -25.96 1.79 -2.26
N GLU A 100 -26.98 0.96 -2.02
CA GLU A 100 -26.91 -0.26 -1.20
C GLU A 100 -25.97 -1.35 -1.73
N LEU A 101 -25.61 -1.28 -3.02
CA LEU A 101 -24.75 -2.28 -3.66
C LEU A 101 -23.32 -2.25 -3.10
N PHE A 102 -22.86 -1.06 -2.68
CA PHE A 102 -21.56 -0.92 -2.06
C PHE A 102 -21.44 -1.84 -0.84
N TRP A 103 -22.38 -1.78 0.09
CA TRP A 103 -22.33 -2.56 1.34
C TRP A 103 -22.35 -4.07 1.09
N ARG A 104 -23.00 -4.51 0.02
CA ARG A 104 -23.01 -5.93 -0.38
C ARG A 104 -21.64 -6.39 -0.92
N HIS A 105 -20.91 -5.50 -1.56
CA HIS A 105 -19.68 -5.81 -2.29
C HIS A 105 -18.40 -5.17 -1.72
N GLU A 106 -18.50 -4.45 -0.60
CA GLU A 106 -17.40 -3.77 0.10
C GLU A 106 -16.16 -4.67 0.20
N ARG A 107 -16.35 -5.91 0.64
CA ARG A 107 -15.26 -6.89 0.81
C ARG A 107 -14.52 -7.24 -0.48
N GLN A 108 -15.15 -7.11 -1.64
CA GLN A 108 -14.49 -7.37 -2.93
C GLN A 108 -13.63 -6.20 -3.38
N VAL A 109 -13.97 -4.97 -2.96
CA VAL A 109 -13.31 -3.73 -3.38
C VAL A 109 -12.26 -3.26 -2.37
N SER A 110 -12.51 -3.55 -1.09
CA SER A 110 -11.69 -3.17 0.07
C SER A 110 -10.18 -3.43 -0.12
N PRO A 111 -9.71 -4.59 -0.65
CA PRO A 111 -8.28 -4.80 -0.90
C PRO A 111 -7.68 -3.83 -1.92
N GLY A 112 -8.39 -3.52 -3.00
CA GLY A 112 -7.96 -2.52 -3.98
C GLY A 112 -7.98 -1.11 -3.39
N LEU A 113 -9.00 -0.82 -2.58
CA LEU A 113 -9.19 0.50 -1.96
C LEU A 113 -8.11 0.80 -0.93
N GLN A 114 -7.76 -0.15 -0.07
CA GLN A 114 -6.70 0.01 0.92
C GLN A 114 -5.34 0.27 0.24
N GLU A 115 -5.01 -0.48 -0.81
CA GLU A 115 -3.78 -0.29 -1.57
C GLU A 115 -3.75 1.05 -2.32
N TYR A 116 -4.89 1.49 -2.86
CA TYR A 116 -5.01 2.82 -3.48
C TYR A 116 -4.77 3.92 -2.45
N ILE A 117 -5.36 3.79 -1.26
CA ILE A 117 -5.20 4.75 -0.17
C ILE A 117 -3.74 4.80 0.27
N GLU A 118 -3.09 3.66 0.43
CA GLU A 118 -1.67 3.57 0.73
C GLU A 118 -0.82 4.33 -0.31
N ALA A 119 -1.02 4.06 -1.61
CA ALA A 119 -0.29 4.71 -2.69
C ALA A 119 -0.53 6.22 -2.75
N LEU A 120 -1.80 6.65 -2.63
CA LEU A 120 -2.19 8.06 -2.62
C LEU A 120 -1.61 8.79 -1.41
N SER A 121 -1.64 8.15 -0.25
CA SER A 121 -1.11 8.72 0.99
C SER A 121 0.40 8.81 0.96
N PHE A 122 1.08 7.88 0.29
CA PHE A 122 2.53 7.96 0.13
C PHE A 122 2.93 9.13 -0.78
N ALA A 123 2.25 9.31 -1.91
CA ALA A 123 2.43 10.50 -2.75
C ALA A 123 2.15 11.80 -1.98
N HIS A 124 1.06 11.84 -1.21
CA HIS A 124 0.72 12.99 -0.37
C HIS A 124 1.77 13.28 0.70
N TYR A 125 2.29 12.25 1.37
CA TYR A 125 3.35 12.42 2.36
C TYR A 125 4.62 12.98 1.74
N LEU A 126 5.04 12.48 0.57
CA LEU A 126 6.20 13.01 -0.13
C LEU A 126 6.01 14.49 -0.51
N GLU A 127 4.81 14.87 -0.94
CA GLU A 127 4.53 16.26 -1.30
C GLU A 127 4.34 17.20 -0.10
N HIS A 128 3.68 16.77 0.97
CA HIS A 128 3.23 17.67 2.02
C HIS A 128 3.85 17.40 3.39
N GLY A 129 4.50 16.25 3.58
CA GLY A 129 5.02 15.80 4.88
C GLY A 129 3.92 15.54 5.92
N THR A 130 2.68 15.35 5.47
CA THR A 130 1.49 15.21 6.33
C THR A 130 0.62 14.05 5.89
N LEU A 131 -0.26 13.60 6.79
CA LEU A 131 -1.22 12.54 6.53
C LEU A 131 -2.38 13.08 5.70
N ILE A 132 -2.73 12.40 4.61
CA ILE A 132 -3.90 12.76 3.80
C ILE A 132 -5.18 12.58 4.61
N SER A 133 -6.08 13.55 4.55
CA SER A 133 -7.34 13.49 5.28
C SER A 133 -8.36 12.56 4.61
N TYR A 134 -9.31 12.05 5.40
CA TYR A 134 -10.44 11.27 4.88
C TYR A 134 -11.19 12.01 3.77
N GLY A 135 -11.39 13.33 3.92
CA GLY A 135 -12.09 14.15 2.94
C GLY A 135 -11.36 14.25 1.61
N GLU A 136 -10.03 14.35 1.64
CA GLU A 136 -9.20 14.37 0.43
C GLU A 136 -9.23 13.03 -0.31
N VAL A 137 -9.18 11.92 0.42
CA VAL A 137 -9.36 10.57 -0.17
C VAL A 137 -10.77 10.41 -0.74
N GLN A 138 -11.82 10.82 -0.02
CA GLN A 138 -13.19 10.72 -0.53
C GLN A 138 -13.37 11.57 -1.79
N LYS A 139 -12.78 12.77 -1.83
CA LYS A 139 -12.80 13.67 -2.98
C LYS A 139 -12.08 13.06 -4.19
N SER A 140 -11.00 12.31 -3.97
CA SER A 140 -10.30 11.61 -5.05
C SER A 140 -11.09 10.44 -5.64
N LEU A 141 -12.16 9.99 -4.94
CA LEU A 141 -13.11 8.95 -5.34
C LEU A 141 -14.51 9.54 -5.64
N SER A 142 -14.55 10.76 -6.16
CA SER A 142 -15.78 11.49 -6.52
C SER A 142 -15.73 11.98 -7.97
N ASP A 143 -16.90 12.20 -8.58
CA ASP A 143 -16.98 12.83 -9.90
C ASP A 143 -16.65 14.33 -9.88
N SER A 144 -16.70 14.98 -11.05
CA SER A 144 -16.39 16.41 -11.22
C SER A 144 -17.29 17.33 -10.41
N ASP A 145 -18.50 16.88 -10.09
CA ASP A 145 -19.48 17.62 -9.29
C ASP A 145 -19.31 17.36 -7.79
N GLY A 146 -18.33 16.56 -7.40
CA GLY A 146 -18.05 16.20 -6.01
C GLY A 146 -18.96 15.11 -5.46
N VAL A 147 -19.67 14.36 -6.32
CA VAL A 147 -20.51 13.25 -5.90
C VAL A 147 -19.65 11.99 -5.79
N PRO A 148 -19.58 11.35 -4.60
CA PRO A 148 -18.84 10.11 -4.41
C PRO A 148 -19.28 8.99 -5.36
N TYR A 149 -18.32 8.26 -5.92
CA TYR A 149 -18.63 7.01 -6.65
C TYR A 149 -19.23 5.95 -5.70
N PHE A 150 -18.72 5.92 -4.47
CA PHE A 150 -19.19 5.12 -3.34
C PHE A 150 -18.69 5.76 -2.03
N PRO A 151 -19.32 5.47 -0.87
CA PRO A 151 -18.84 5.96 0.40
C PRO A 151 -17.51 5.29 0.78
N LEU A 152 -16.49 6.07 1.07
CA LEU A 152 -15.26 5.59 1.69
C LEU A 152 -15.60 5.05 3.08
N THR A 153 -15.06 3.88 3.45
CA THR A 153 -15.26 3.38 4.83
C THR A 153 -14.12 3.88 5.72
N VAL A 154 -14.45 4.17 6.98
CA VAL A 154 -13.44 4.51 7.99
C VAL A 154 -12.46 3.35 8.19
N SER A 155 -12.94 2.11 8.04
CA SER A 155 -12.11 0.91 8.10
C SER A 155 -11.06 0.89 6.99
N ASP A 156 -11.46 1.03 5.72
CA ASP A 156 -10.52 1.00 4.60
C ASP A 156 -9.54 2.16 4.63
N TYR A 157 -10.00 3.35 5.04
CA TYR A 157 -9.14 4.50 5.26
C TYR A 157 -8.04 4.19 6.29
N LEU A 158 -8.40 3.73 7.49
CA LEU A 158 -7.42 3.48 8.54
C LEU A 158 -6.54 2.26 8.27
N LEU A 159 -7.05 1.24 7.58
CA LEU A 159 -6.26 0.07 7.19
C LEU A 159 -5.23 0.43 6.10
N GLY A 160 -5.63 1.20 5.07
CA GLY A 160 -4.69 1.69 4.04
C GLY A 160 -3.63 2.64 4.60
N LEU A 161 -4.02 3.53 5.52
CA LEU A 161 -3.05 4.38 6.23
C LEU A 161 -2.13 3.61 7.18
N SER A 162 -2.57 2.48 7.73
CA SER A 162 -1.69 1.64 8.51
C SER A 162 -0.64 0.96 7.64
N ASP A 163 -0.99 0.55 6.41
CA ASP A 163 -0.04 -0.03 5.47
C ASP A 163 1.02 0.98 4.98
N LEU A 164 0.62 2.25 4.78
CA LEU A 164 1.55 3.37 4.50
C LEU A 164 2.74 3.40 5.47
N THR A 165 2.54 3.07 6.75
CA THR A 165 3.62 3.10 7.75
C THR A 165 4.77 2.13 7.40
N GLY A 166 4.46 1.01 6.75
CA GLY A 166 5.45 0.07 6.22
C GLY A 166 6.24 0.63 5.03
N GLU A 167 5.56 1.33 4.13
CA GLU A 167 6.22 2.00 2.99
C GLU A 167 7.08 3.18 3.43
N LEU A 168 6.65 3.94 4.45
CA LEU A 168 7.45 5.00 5.06
C LEU A 168 8.69 4.46 5.76
N MET A 169 8.57 3.34 6.47
CA MET A 169 9.73 2.64 7.04
C MET A 169 10.73 2.26 5.95
N ARG A 170 10.26 1.66 4.85
CA ARG A 170 11.11 1.32 3.71
C ARG A 170 11.78 2.56 3.13
N TYR A 171 11.03 3.65 2.95
CA TYR A 171 11.54 4.92 2.45
C TYR A 171 12.64 5.51 3.36
N ALA A 172 12.46 5.45 4.68
CA ALA A 172 13.46 5.91 5.65
C ALA A 172 14.73 5.05 5.62
N ILE A 173 14.59 3.73 5.71
CA ILE A 173 15.73 2.80 5.80
C ILE A 173 16.52 2.76 4.49
N SER A 174 15.84 2.63 3.34
CA SER A 174 16.52 2.57 2.04
C SER A 174 17.18 3.90 1.65
N GLY A 175 16.66 5.03 2.15
CA GLY A 175 17.24 6.35 1.91
C GLY A 175 18.32 6.75 2.93
N LEU A 176 18.61 5.92 3.93
CA LEU A 176 19.32 6.33 5.14
C LEU A 176 20.79 6.69 4.92
N ALA A 177 21.49 5.90 4.11
CA ALA A 177 22.90 6.10 3.77
C ALA A 177 23.15 7.29 2.82
N ARG A 178 22.08 7.93 2.34
CA ARG A 178 22.20 9.07 1.43
C ARG A 178 22.35 10.36 2.18
N LYS A 179 22.95 11.34 1.51
CA LYS A 179 22.98 12.72 1.97
C LYS A 179 21.56 13.20 2.29
N GLY A 180 21.35 13.71 3.50
CA GLY A 180 20.02 14.12 4.00
C GLY A 180 19.12 12.98 4.48
N GLY A 181 19.50 11.72 4.27
CA GLY A 181 18.75 10.52 4.68
C GLY A 181 18.53 10.41 6.18
N ARG A 182 19.50 10.89 6.98
CA ARG A 182 19.39 10.93 8.46
C ARG A 182 18.21 11.77 8.93
N LYS A 183 18.13 13.01 8.45
CA LYS A 183 17.03 13.93 8.79
C LYS A 183 15.69 13.34 8.36
N ARG A 184 15.61 12.83 7.13
CA ARG A 184 14.42 12.14 6.61
C ARG A 184 13.98 10.99 7.49
N ALA A 185 14.90 10.14 7.95
CA ALA A 185 14.56 9.01 8.82
C ALA A 185 14.03 9.46 10.18
N VAL A 186 14.58 10.54 10.76
CA VAL A 186 14.04 11.17 11.98
C VAL A 186 12.63 11.71 11.75
N ASP A 187 12.42 12.45 10.66
CA ASP A 187 11.12 13.04 10.33
C ASP A 187 10.06 11.94 10.13
N VAL A 188 10.40 10.89 9.38
CA VAL A 188 9.55 9.70 9.19
C VAL A 188 9.29 8.98 10.52
N CYS A 189 10.29 8.82 11.38
CA CYS A 189 10.15 8.19 12.69
C CYS A 189 9.11 8.92 13.55
N VAL A 190 9.19 10.25 13.61
CA VAL A 190 8.22 11.08 14.34
C VAL A 190 6.82 10.94 13.74
N PHE A 191 6.71 10.98 12.41
CA PHE A 191 5.45 10.82 11.71
C PHE A 191 4.79 9.47 12.02
N VAL A 192 5.51 8.35 11.85
CA VAL A 192 5.00 7.00 12.10
C VAL A 192 4.63 6.81 13.57
N ARG A 193 5.40 7.37 14.51
CA ARG A 193 5.08 7.34 15.94
C ARG A 193 3.75 8.03 16.24
N ASN A 194 3.48 9.18 15.62
CA ASN A 194 2.22 9.88 15.77
C ASN A 194 1.06 9.09 15.16
N CYS A 195 1.23 8.55 13.95
CA CYS A 195 0.21 7.69 13.33
C CYS A 195 -0.12 6.49 14.21
N LYS A 196 0.89 5.81 14.78
CA LYS A 196 0.68 4.70 15.72
C LYS A 196 -0.15 5.15 16.92
N ALA A 197 0.22 6.25 17.57
CA ALA A 197 -0.47 6.75 18.75
C ALA A 197 -1.94 7.10 18.48
N ASP A 198 -2.21 7.69 17.31
CA ASP A 198 -3.56 8.06 16.90
C ASP A 198 -4.39 6.83 16.50
N PHE A 199 -3.82 5.89 15.75
CA PHE A 199 -4.53 4.71 15.25
C PHE A 199 -4.81 3.67 16.34
N GLU A 200 -3.94 3.56 17.36
CA GLU A 200 -4.12 2.64 18.48
C GLU A 200 -5.49 2.83 19.18
N ARG A 201 -5.96 4.07 19.24
CA ARG A 201 -7.24 4.45 19.86
C ARG A 201 -8.45 3.85 19.15
N TYR A 202 -8.32 3.52 17.87
CA TYR A 202 -9.41 2.97 17.05
C TYR A 202 -9.40 1.44 16.98
N THR A 203 -8.37 0.78 17.52
CA THR A 203 -8.22 -0.68 17.47
C THR A 203 -9.41 -1.49 18.03
N PRO A 204 -10.17 -1.03 19.04
CA PRO A 204 -11.35 -1.77 19.52
C PRO A 204 -12.53 -1.73 18.53
N TYR A 205 -12.60 -0.70 17.68
CA TYR A 205 -13.74 -0.43 16.81
C TYR A 205 -13.54 -0.95 15.39
N ILE A 206 -12.28 -1.11 14.96
CA ILE A 206 -11.94 -1.49 13.60
C ILE A 206 -11.29 -2.85 13.61
N ARG A 207 -12.00 -3.80 13.01
CA ARG A 207 -11.52 -5.15 12.83
C ARG A 207 -10.24 -5.13 12.01
N GLU A 208 -9.29 -6.00 12.34
CA GLU A 208 -7.96 -6.12 11.70
C GLU A 208 -6.98 -4.97 11.99
N LEU A 209 -7.45 -3.80 12.46
CA LEU A 209 -6.56 -2.67 12.78
C LEU A 209 -5.54 -3.04 13.86
N ARG A 210 -5.93 -3.81 14.88
CA ARG A 210 -4.99 -4.31 15.90
C ARG A 210 -3.82 -5.09 15.29
N LYS A 211 -4.09 -5.92 14.28
CA LYS A 211 -3.05 -6.69 13.58
C LYS A 211 -2.14 -5.75 12.78
N LYS A 212 -2.72 -4.75 12.11
CA LYS A 212 -1.95 -3.73 11.37
C LYS A 212 -1.09 -2.88 12.32
N GLN A 213 -1.60 -2.48 13.49
CA GLN A 213 -0.84 -1.75 14.50
C GLN A 213 0.33 -2.54 15.08
N ALA A 214 0.23 -3.87 15.17
CA ALA A 214 1.39 -4.70 15.52
C ALA A 214 2.49 -4.62 14.45
N VAL A 215 2.13 -4.60 13.16
CA VAL A 215 3.08 -4.39 12.04
C VAL A 215 3.64 -2.98 12.06
N THR A 216 2.83 -1.96 12.32
CA THR A 216 3.27 -0.56 12.50
C THR A 216 4.26 -0.44 13.67
N SER A 217 4.05 -1.18 14.76
CA SER A 217 4.98 -1.20 15.90
C SER A 217 6.34 -1.75 15.51
N SER A 218 6.39 -2.88 14.81
CA SER A 218 7.64 -3.44 14.29
C SER A 218 8.30 -2.53 13.25
N SER A 219 7.50 -1.80 12.47
CA SER A 219 7.99 -0.82 11.50
C SER A 219 8.64 0.36 12.20
N LEU A 220 8.00 0.88 13.25
CA LEU A 220 8.54 1.98 14.04
C LEU A 220 9.85 1.60 14.73
N GLU A 221 9.91 0.42 15.34
CA GLU A 221 11.12 -0.12 16.00
C GLU A 221 12.31 -0.15 15.03
N LYS A 222 12.12 -0.65 13.80
CA LYS A 222 13.18 -0.67 12.77
C LYS A 222 13.70 0.72 12.43
N ILE A 223 12.82 1.72 12.35
CA ILE A 223 13.22 3.10 12.07
C ILE A 223 13.96 3.68 13.28
N GLU A 224 13.44 3.47 14.49
CA GLU A 224 14.03 3.93 15.75
C GLU A 224 15.43 3.35 15.96
N ASP A 225 15.62 2.05 15.75
CA ASP A 225 16.92 1.37 15.83
C ASP A 225 17.94 1.95 14.85
N ALA A 226 17.51 2.18 13.61
CA ALA A 226 18.37 2.74 12.57
C ALA A 226 18.78 4.18 12.89
N VAL A 227 17.84 5.01 13.35
CA VAL A 227 18.12 6.39 13.79
C VAL A 227 19.02 6.41 15.02
N TYR A 228 18.77 5.54 16.01
CA TYR A 228 19.57 5.43 17.22
C TYR A 228 21.01 5.02 16.91
N ALA A 229 21.20 3.98 16.08
CA ALA A 229 22.52 3.50 15.69
C ALA A 229 23.36 4.58 14.98
N ILE A 230 22.71 5.49 14.24
CA ILE A 230 23.37 6.62 13.59
C ILE A 230 23.73 7.70 14.61
N PHE A 231 22.83 8.02 15.52
CA PHE A 231 23.06 9.02 16.56
C PHE A 231 24.26 8.63 17.44
N LEU A 232 24.28 7.37 17.90
CA LEU A 232 25.38 6.84 18.71
C LEU A 232 26.73 6.98 18.01
N ARG A 233 26.83 6.54 16.75
CA ARG A 233 28.08 6.67 15.96
C ARG A 233 28.47 8.13 15.70
N SER A 234 27.50 9.01 15.48
CA SER A 234 27.80 10.44 15.32
C SER A 234 28.39 11.04 16.60
N SER A 235 27.92 10.59 17.76
CA SER A 235 28.43 11.02 19.07
C SER A 235 29.77 10.40 19.47
N GLU A 236 30.06 9.18 19.02
CA GLU A 236 31.29 8.45 19.38
C GLU A 236 32.55 9.01 18.71
N TYR A 237 32.42 9.54 17.49
CA TYR A 237 33.60 9.83 16.68
C TYR A 237 33.89 11.33 16.43
N ASP A 238 33.03 12.26 16.88
CA ASP A 238 33.15 13.71 16.59
C ASP A 238 33.50 13.98 15.10
N ILE A 239 32.95 13.14 14.22
CA ILE A 239 33.35 13.03 12.82
C ILE A 239 32.64 14.11 11.98
N PRO A 240 33.36 14.77 11.04
CA PRO A 240 32.76 15.64 10.04
C PRO A 240 31.59 14.96 9.30
N PRO A 241 30.46 15.65 9.06
CA PRO A 241 29.23 15.08 8.50
C PRO A 241 29.39 14.22 7.25
N ASP A 242 30.44 14.45 6.46
CA ASP A 242 30.70 13.82 5.17
C ASP A 242 31.31 12.41 5.29
N MET A 243 32.04 12.07 6.37
CA MET A 243 32.58 10.71 6.59
C MET A 243 31.60 9.80 7.36
N LEU A 244 30.52 10.37 7.91
CA LEU A 244 29.49 9.61 8.63
C LEU A 244 28.65 8.75 7.68
N ASP A 245 28.41 9.21 6.47
CA ASP A 245 27.53 8.51 5.52
C ASP A 245 28.13 7.15 5.10
N ASP A 246 29.46 7.04 4.97
CA ASP A 246 30.19 5.79 4.65
C ASP A 246 30.14 4.77 5.80
N ILE A 247 30.34 5.23 7.05
CA ILE A 247 30.27 4.38 8.25
C ILE A 247 28.84 3.85 8.45
N VAL A 248 27.85 4.70 8.17
CA VAL A 248 26.42 4.34 8.24
C VAL A 248 26.06 3.31 7.18
N ALA A 249 26.55 3.45 5.94
CA ALA A 249 26.34 2.47 4.87
C ALA A 249 26.86 1.07 5.26
N GLN A 250 28.07 1.00 5.84
CA GLN A 250 28.68 -0.27 6.28
C GLN A 250 27.88 -0.94 7.40
N SER A 251 27.23 -0.14 8.22
CA SER A 251 26.44 -0.58 9.36
C SER A 251 25.04 -1.06 8.99
N ILE A 252 24.40 -0.42 8.01
CA ILE A 252 23.10 -0.86 7.49
C ILE A 252 23.21 -2.25 6.86
N SER A 253 24.35 -2.56 6.22
CA SER A 253 24.64 -3.91 5.74
C SER A 253 24.56 -4.95 6.86
N SER A 254 25.05 -4.64 8.06
CA SER A 254 24.96 -5.54 9.22
C SER A 254 23.55 -5.73 9.76
N LEU A 255 22.69 -4.70 9.70
CA LEU A 255 21.27 -4.78 10.09
C LEU A 255 20.42 -5.54 9.06
N SER A 256 20.87 -5.57 7.80
CA SER A 256 20.20 -6.26 6.69
C SER A 256 20.44 -7.78 6.67
N VAL A 257 21.40 -8.29 7.45
CA VAL A 257 21.85 -9.70 7.43
C VAL A 257 21.08 -10.62 8.39
N HIS A 258 19.94 -10.20 8.91
CA HIS A 258 18.95 -11.14 9.46
C HIS A 258 17.87 -11.48 8.44
N PRO A 259 18.05 -12.55 7.64
CA PRO A 259 16.94 -13.12 6.90
C PRO A 259 15.94 -13.67 7.93
N ASP A 260 14.77 -13.05 7.98
CA ASP A 260 13.61 -13.58 8.68
C ASP A 260 13.25 -14.92 8.03
N ASN A 261 13.78 -16.01 8.59
CA ASN A 261 13.49 -17.36 8.16
C ASN A 261 12.13 -17.76 8.76
N ARG A 262 11.07 -17.12 8.28
CA ARG A 262 9.68 -17.53 8.54
C ARG A 262 8.97 -17.70 7.22
N ARG A 263 8.79 -18.98 6.88
CA ARG A 263 7.98 -19.48 5.76
C ARG A 263 6.62 -18.79 5.79
N ASP A 264 6.40 -17.96 4.79
CA ASP A 264 5.11 -17.36 4.51
C ASP A 264 4.21 -18.46 3.92
N HIS A 265 3.48 -19.18 4.77
CA HIS A 265 2.36 -20.02 4.34
C HIS A 265 1.19 -19.12 3.93
N ARG A 266 1.34 -18.48 2.77
CA ARG A 266 0.24 -17.87 2.05
C ARG A 266 -0.52 -19.00 1.36
N VAL A 267 -1.61 -19.45 1.99
CA VAL A 267 -2.59 -20.37 1.37
C VAL A 267 -3.13 -19.70 0.11
N GLN A 268 -2.59 -20.13 -1.02
CA GLN A 268 -3.04 -19.75 -2.35
C GLN A 268 -4.22 -20.66 -2.69
N GLY A 269 -5.43 -20.20 -2.34
CA GLY A 269 -6.68 -20.81 -2.79
C GLY A 269 -6.86 -20.59 -4.30
N SER A 270 -6.17 -21.38 -5.11
CA SER A 270 -6.39 -21.49 -6.54
C SER A 270 -7.50 -22.52 -6.77
N ILE A 271 -8.72 -22.04 -7.00
CA ILE A 271 -9.77 -22.84 -7.65
C ILE A 271 -9.29 -23.12 -9.07
N ARG A 272 -8.91 -24.38 -9.34
CA ARG A 272 -8.87 -24.95 -10.68
C ARG A 272 -9.77 -26.18 -10.69
N THR A 273 -10.92 -26.00 -11.33
CA THR A 273 -11.65 -27.03 -12.07
C THR A 273 -10.74 -27.73 -13.06
N LEU A 274 -10.86 -29.05 -13.14
CA LEU A 274 -10.56 -30.02 -14.21
C LEU A 274 -10.47 -31.37 -13.47
N GLY A 275 -11.03 -32.49 -13.88
CA GLY A 275 -11.63 -32.92 -15.13
C GLY A 275 -11.86 -34.42 -14.91
N PHE A 276 -13.01 -34.89 -15.37
CA PHE A 276 -13.48 -36.26 -15.25
C PHE A 276 -12.58 -37.16 -16.12
N GLU A 277 -11.84 -38.10 -15.53
CA GLU A 277 -11.29 -39.25 -16.26
C GLU A 277 -11.50 -40.52 -15.44
N SER A 278 -12.47 -41.29 -15.92
CA SER A 278 -12.74 -42.68 -15.55
C SER A 278 -11.50 -43.54 -15.83
N ARG A 279 -11.08 -44.33 -14.85
CA ARG A 279 -10.28 -45.54 -15.11
C ARG A 279 -11.00 -46.73 -14.51
N ASP A 280 -11.32 -47.64 -15.43
CA ASP A 280 -11.88 -48.96 -15.20
C ASP A 280 -11.05 -49.76 -14.19
N MET A 281 -11.75 -50.32 -13.21
CA MET A 281 -11.28 -51.42 -12.38
C MET A 281 -11.97 -52.68 -12.89
N SER A 282 -11.21 -53.56 -13.53
CA SER A 282 -11.66 -54.90 -13.91
C SER A 282 -10.59 -55.94 -13.58
N GLY A 283 -11.02 -56.91 -12.76
CA GLY A 283 -10.43 -58.23 -12.57
C GLY A 283 -9.47 -58.34 -11.39
N ASP A 284 -9.50 -59.38 -10.57
CA ASP A 284 -10.35 -60.56 -10.42
C ASP A 284 -9.88 -61.18 -9.10
N GLU A 285 -10.73 -61.36 -8.10
CA GLU A 285 -10.46 -62.33 -7.02
C GLU A 285 -11.78 -62.93 -6.53
N ASP A 286 -12.05 -64.18 -6.91
CA ASP A 286 -13.00 -65.08 -6.27
C ASP A 286 -12.43 -66.51 -6.29
N GLY A 287 -12.42 -67.16 -5.12
CA GLY A 287 -12.24 -68.61 -4.88
C GLY A 287 -10.81 -69.02 -4.49
N PHE A 288 -10.49 -69.43 -3.27
CA PHE A 288 -11.23 -70.17 -2.23
C PHE A 288 -10.76 -69.77 -0.81
#